data_AF-A0A5D2H1U9-F1
#
_entry.id   AF-A0A5D2H1U9-F1
#
_cell.length_a   1.000
_cell.length_b   1.000
_cell.length_c   1.000
_cell.angle_alpha   90.00
_cell.angle_beta   90.00
_cell.angle_gamma   90.00
#
_symmetry.space_group_name_H-M   'P 1'
#
loop_
_entity.id
_entity.type
_entity.pdbx_description
1 polymer ?
#
loop_
_entity_poly.entity_id
_entity_poly.type
_entity_poly.pdbx_seq_one_letter_code
_entity_poly.pdbx_strand_id
1 'polypeptide(L)' 'MGLSNMKIWLICLVLISMVVVQVDATTRSGVKYIDPGVLNPCKRPGGPHPGCHPNPKSTPTQANTYDRGCSRHHRCRHR' A
#
# COMPACT_ATOMS: atom_id res chain seq x y z
N MET A 1 -43.07 -24.72 -26.50
CA MET A 1 -41.99 -24.49 -27.48
C MET A 1 -40.66 -24.74 -26.76
N GLY A 2 -40.04 -25.90 -26.99
CA GLY A 2 -38.76 -26.25 -26.34
C GLY A 2 -37.63 -25.39 -26.89
N LEU A 3 -36.77 -24.88 -26.01
CA LEU A 3 -35.56 -24.18 -26.42
C LEU A 3 -34.63 -25.18 -27.13
N SER A 4 -34.21 -24.87 -28.35
CA SER A 4 -33.22 -25.65 -29.08
C SER A 4 -31.84 -25.62 -28.38
N ASN A 5 -31.06 -26.69 -28.49
CA ASN A 5 -29.76 -26.86 -27.82
C ASN A 5 -28.79 -25.67 -28.01
N MET A 6 -28.74 -25.07 -29.20
CA MET A 6 -27.95 -23.86 -29.48
C MET A 6 -28.37 -22.65 -28.62
N LYS A 7 -29.67 -22.51 -28.39
CA LYS A 7 -30.25 -21.38 -27.67
C LYS A 7 -29.99 -21.50 -26.16
N ILE A 8 -29.99 -22.74 -25.65
CA ILE A 8 -29.58 -23.05 -24.27
C ILE A 8 -28.11 -22.70 -24.07
N TRP A 9 -27.24 -23.08 -25.02
CA TRP A 9 -25.81 -22.76 -24.96
C TRP A 9 -25.52 -21.26 -24.95
N LEU A 10 -26.20 -20.49 -25.80
CA LEU A 10 -26.06 -19.04 -25.83
C LEU A 10 -26.52 -18.39 -24.52
N ILE A 11 -27.61 -18.87 -23.92
CA ILE A 11 -28.08 -18.39 -22.61
C ILE A 11 -27.04 -18.70 -21.53
N CYS A 12 -26.47 -19.92 -21.52
CA CYS A 12 -25.41 -20.27 -20.58
C CYS A 12 -24.18 -19.36 -20.71
N LEU A 13 -23.73 -19.08 -21.94
CA LEU A 13 -22.59 -18.19 -22.18
C LEU A 13 -22.85 -16.76 -21.67
N VAL A 14 -24.05 -16.23 -21.89
CA VAL A 14 -24.45 -14.89 -21.40
C VAL A 14 -24.51 -14.85 -19.87
N LEU A 15 -24.98 -15.91 -19.23
CA LEU A 15 -25.02 -15.98 -17.77
C LEU A 15 -23.61 -16.03 -17.17
N ILE A 16 -22.71 -16.82 -17.77
CA ILE A 16 -21.31 -16.92 -17.30
C ILE A 16 -20.59 -15.58 -17.46
N SER A 17 -20.75 -14.88 -18.59
CA SER A 17 -20.10 -13.59 -18.81
C SER A 17 -20.59 -12.50 -17.84
N MET A 18 -21.90 -12.48 -17.55
CA MET A 18 -22.48 -11.60 -16.53
C MET A 18 -21.91 -11.84 -15.13
N VAL A 19 -21.63 -13.09 -14.76
CA VAL A 19 -21.01 -13.43 -13.48
C VAL A 19 -19.55 -12.98 -13.44
N VAL A 20 -18.77 -13.27 -14.49
CA VAL A 20 -17.34 -12.89 -14.55
C VAL A 20 -17.15 -11.37 -14.45
N VAL A 21 -17.95 -10.59 -15.18
CA VAL A 21 -17.87 -9.12 -15.13
C VAL A 21 -18.19 -8.55 -13.75
N GLN A 22 -19.10 -9.18 -13.00
CA GLN A 22 -19.41 -8.77 -11.62
C GLN A 22 -18.29 -9.14 -10.64
N VAL A 23 -17.62 -10.28 -10.84
CA VAL A 23 -16.45 -10.67 -10.05
C VAL A 23 -15.27 -9.71 -10.30
N ASP A 24 -15.06 -9.28 -11.55
CA ASP A 24 -14.00 -8.30 -11.87
C ASP A 24 -14.29 -6.91 -11.30
N ALA A 25 -15.56 -6.49 -11.28
CA ALA A 25 -15.96 -5.22 -10.66
C ALA A 25 -15.81 -5.24 -9.13
N THR A 26 -16.09 -6.38 -8.48
CA THR A 26 -15.92 -6.57 -7.03
C THR A 26 -14.49 -6.88 -6.59
N THR A 27 -13.64 -7.39 -7.49
CA THR A 27 -12.21 -7.58 -7.22
C THR A 27 -11.38 -6.32 -7.48
N ARG A 28 -11.82 -5.41 -8.36
CA ARG A 28 -11.19 -4.08 -8.51
C ARG A 28 -11.32 -3.19 -7.28
N SER A 29 -12.39 -3.33 -6.48
CA SER A 29 -12.48 -2.72 -5.15
C SER A 29 -11.65 -3.46 -4.09
N GLY A 30 -11.10 -4.63 -4.44
CA GLY A 30 -10.26 -5.50 -3.60
C GLY A 30 -8.78 -5.51 -3.97
N VAL A 31 -8.29 -4.52 -4.74
CA VAL A 31 -6.84 -4.30 -4.87
C VAL A 31 -6.32 -3.98 -3.47
N LYS A 32 -5.82 -5.01 -2.78
CA LYS A 32 -5.11 -4.87 -1.52
C LYS A 32 -3.78 -4.20 -1.84
N TYR A 33 -3.79 -2.88 -1.91
CA TYR A 33 -2.57 -2.10 -1.88
C TYR A 33 -1.77 -2.59 -0.67
N ILE A 34 -0.47 -2.84 -0.89
CA ILE A 34 0.45 -3.14 0.19
C ILE A 34 0.28 -2.02 1.23
N ASP A 35 0.08 -2.40 2.49
CA ASP A 35 -0.10 -1.44 3.56
C ASP A 35 1.05 -0.41 3.49
N PRO A 36 0.74 0.90 3.44
CA PRO A 36 1.77 1.92 3.25
C PRO A 36 2.81 1.93 4.37
N GLY A 37 2.48 1.38 5.55
CA GLY A 37 3.41 1.16 6.66
C GLY A 37 4.50 0.11 6.36
N VAL A 38 4.28 -0.78 5.39
CA VAL A 38 5.30 -1.75 4.93
C VAL A 38 6.36 -1.06 4.09
N LEU A 39 5.97 -0.13 3.21
CA LEU A 39 6.92 0.65 2.40
C LEU A 39 7.59 1.76 3.20
N ASN A 40 6.82 2.43 4.07
CA ASN A 40 7.32 3.50 4.91
C ASN A 40 6.98 3.19 6.37
N PRO A 41 7.96 2.77 7.19
CA PRO A 41 7.75 2.47 8.60
C PRO A 41 7.08 3.62 9.37
N CYS A 42 7.29 4.88 8.96
CA CYS A 42 6.67 6.05 9.59
C CYS A 42 5.17 6.19 9.34
N LYS A 43 4.62 5.48 8.34
CA LYS A 43 3.18 5.47 8.03
C LYS A 43 2.43 4.32 8.71
N ARG A 44 3.11 3.47 9.47
CA ARG A 44 2.48 2.34 10.16
C ARG A 44 1.46 2.86 11.20
N PRO A 45 0.30 2.22 11.38
CA PRO A 45 -0.58 2.56 12.50
C PRO A 45 0.09 2.26 13.84
N GLY A 46 -0.31 2.97 14.91
CA GLY A 46 0.22 2.74 16.28
C GLY A 46 0.90 3.94 16.94
N GLY A 47 0.80 5.14 16.37
CA GLY A 47 1.31 6.38 16.98
C GLY A 47 2.69 6.81 16.47
N PRO A 48 3.39 7.69 17.20
CA PRO A 48 4.71 8.19 16.78
C PRO A 48 5.74 7.08 16.75
N HIS A 49 6.40 6.92 15.60
CA HIS A 49 7.46 5.94 15.42
C HIS A 49 8.84 6.56 15.71
N PRO A 50 9.75 5.87 16.41
CA PRO A 50 11.10 6.37 16.65
C PRO A 50 11.82 6.75 15.35
N GLY A 51 12.37 7.96 15.29
CA GLY A 51 13.07 8.48 14.11
C GLY A 51 12.16 9.03 13.01
N CYS A 52 10.84 8.95 13.16
CA CYS A 52 9.87 9.52 12.24
C CYS A 52 9.47 10.92 12.71
N HIS A 53 9.73 11.93 11.89
CA HIS A 53 9.32 13.30 12.20
C HIS A 53 7.89 13.56 11.71
N PRO A 54 6.97 14.10 12.53
CA PRO A 54 5.59 14.37 12.12
C PRO A 54 5.49 15.38 10.97
N ASN A 55 6.43 16.31 10.91
CA ASN A 55 6.62 17.21 9.79
C ASN A 55 7.81 16.76 8.90
N PRO A 56 7.59 16.23 7.69
CA PRO A 56 8.65 15.76 6.81
C PRO A 56 9.56 16.88 6.27
N LYS A 57 9.14 18.16 6.35
CA LYS A 57 9.91 19.32 5.90
C LYS A 57 10.74 19.96 7.02
N SER A 58 10.60 19.49 8.25
CA SER A 58 11.34 20.03 9.38
C SER A 58 12.83 19.68 9.30
N THR A 59 13.65 20.53 9.92
CA THR A 59 15.05 20.22 10.15
C THR A 59 15.17 19.10 11.19
N PRO A 60 16.08 18.12 11.01
CA PRO A 60 16.35 17.11 12.01
C PRO A 60 16.70 17.76 13.36
N THR A 61 15.98 17.38 14.40
CA THR A 61 16.27 17.78 15.78
C THR A 61 17.22 16.79 16.43
N GLN A 62 18.08 17.30 17.30
CA GLN A 62 19.00 16.48 18.08
C GLN A 62 18.21 15.69 19.12
N ALA A 63 18.41 14.37 19.15
CA ALA A 63 17.68 13.50 20.09
C ALA A 63 18.12 13.69 21.55
N ASN A 64 19.35 14.17 21.76
CA ASN A 64 19.99 14.26 23.07
C ASN A 64 20.57 15.66 23.29
N THR A 65 20.67 16.10 24.54
CA THR A 65 21.26 17.39 24.93
C THR A 65 22.77 17.47 24.78
N TYR A 66 23.45 16.34 24.58
CA TYR A 66 24.90 16.31 24.37
C TYR A 66 25.24 16.32 22.89
N ASP A 67 26.28 17.08 22.55
CA ASP A 67 26.84 17.08 21.22
C ASP A 67 27.57 15.77 20.96
N ARG A 68 27.06 15.00 19.99
CA ARG A 68 27.80 13.87 19.44
C ARG A 68 28.95 14.46 18.64
N GLY A 69 30.06 14.69 19.31
CA GLY A 69 31.29 15.13 18.66
C GLY A 69 31.62 14.21 17.49
N CYS A 70 31.95 14.78 16.34
CA CYS A 70 32.40 14.00 15.21
C CYS A 70 33.88 13.66 15.39
N SER A 71 34.22 12.40 15.60
CA SER A 71 35.61 11.97 15.56
C SER A 71 36.05 11.70 14.12
N ARG A 72 37.34 11.92 13.81
CA ARG A 72 37.94 11.61 12.49
C ARG A 72 37.73 10.16 12.06
N HIS A 73 37.59 9.25 13.02
CA HIS A 73 37.33 7.83 12.78
C HIS A 73 35.90 7.58 12.26
N HIS A 74 34.91 8.35 12.72
CA HIS A 74 33.50 8.15 12.35
C HIS A 74 33.08 8.86 11.05
N ARG A 75 33.99 9.63 10.42
CA ARG A 75 33.80 10.27 9.10
C ARG A 75 32.39 10.84 8.92
N CYS A 76 31.96 11.72 9.83
CA CYS A 76 30.64 12.33 9.68
C CYS A 76 30.62 13.15 8.39
N ARG A 77 29.53 13.04 7.64
CA ARG A 77 29.29 13.96 6.52
C ARG A 77 29.12 15.36 7.09
N HIS A 78 30.07 16.24 6.80
CA HIS A 78 29.84 17.68 6.91
C HIS A 78 28.64 18.01 6.00
N ARG A 79 27.57 18.57 6.58
CA ARG A 79 26.48 19.20 5.82
C ARG A 79 26.91 20.58 5.39
#